data_AF-B1WW97-F1
#
_entry.id   AF-B1WW97-F1
#
_cell.length_a   1.000
_cell.length_b   1.000
_cell.length_c   1.000
_cell.angle_alpha   90.00
_cell.angle_beta   90.00
_cell.angle_gamma   90.00
#
_symmetry.space_group_name_H-M   'P 1'
#
loop_
_entity.id
_entity.type
_entity.pdbx_description
1 polymer ?
#
loop_
_entity_poly.entity_id
_entity_poly.type
_entity_poly.pdbx_seq_one_letter_code
_entity_poly.pdbx_strand_id
1 'polypeptide(L)'
;MFHYLSKPFTVKLLSNIEVKSKTLTQAKIEPTHNHNHGASHKHVHSEASLKQIINRLSRIEGHIRGVKTMVSESRPCPEVLIQLAAVRGAIDRVSRLILDEHLNECVARAAQEGNIEEELQELKAALDRFLP
;
A
#
# COMPACT_ATOMS: atom_id res chain seq x y z
N MET A 1 -8.17 52.80 -4.61
CA MET A 1 -8.45 53.19 -3.20
C MET A 1 -9.66 52.39 -2.73
N PHE A 2 -9.45 51.17 -2.24
CA PHE A 2 -10.52 50.35 -1.66
C PHE A 2 -10.22 50.17 -0.18
N HIS A 3 -11.03 50.82 0.67
CA HIS A 3 -10.92 50.78 2.12
C HIS A 3 -11.53 49.49 2.68
N TYR A 4 -10.74 48.86 3.54
CA TYR A 4 -11.09 47.84 4.52
C TYR A 4 -12.04 48.42 5.57
N LEU A 5 -13.20 47.80 5.85
CA LEU A 5 -13.83 47.92 7.17
C LEU A 5 -14.58 46.62 7.55
N SER A 6 -14.07 46.00 8.62
CA SER A 6 -14.56 44.83 9.33
C SER A 6 -16.00 44.98 9.82
N LYS A 7 -16.77 43.88 9.76
CA LYS A 7 -17.94 43.69 10.62
C LYS A 7 -17.82 42.41 11.46
N PRO A 8 -18.30 42.44 12.71
CA PRO A 8 -17.90 41.50 13.76
C PRO A 8 -18.67 40.18 13.71
N PHE A 9 -17.94 39.10 13.96
CA PHE A 9 -18.44 37.74 14.13
C PHE A 9 -19.05 37.62 15.54
N THR A 10 -20.37 37.58 15.66
CA THR A 10 -21.05 37.34 16.93
C THR A 10 -21.22 35.85 17.15
N VAL A 11 -20.36 35.25 17.99
CA VAL A 11 -20.55 33.92 18.57
C VAL A 11 -20.92 34.09 20.04
N LYS A 12 -22.18 33.78 20.37
CA LYS A 12 -22.71 33.69 21.75
C LYS A 12 -23.59 32.44 21.74
N LEU A 13 -23.11 31.30 22.23
CA LEU A 13 -23.03 30.86 23.63
C LEU A 13 -24.11 29.78 23.87
N LEU A 14 -23.68 28.53 24.07
CA LEU A 14 -24.21 27.54 25.03
C LEU A 14 -23.07 26.51 25.21
N SER A 15 -22.12 26.70 26.14
CA SER A 15 -22.16 26.47 27.59
C SER A 15 -22.47 25.01 27.99
N ASN A 16 -21.47 24.39 28.62
CA ASN A 16 -21.55 23.38 29.69
C ASN A 16 -21.35 21.90 29.29
N ILE A 17 -20.09 21.47 29.21
CA ILE A 17 -19.70 20.12 29.62
C ILE A 17 -18.52 20.25 30.60
N GLU A 18 -18.78 19.78 31.81
CA GLU A 18 -17.98 19.89 33.02
C GLU A 18 -16.79 18.92 32.98
N VAL A 19 -15.57 19.45 32.89
CA VAL A 19 -14.34 18.65 32.97
C VAL A 19 -14.06 18.35 34.44
N LYS A 20 -14.48 17.18 34.92
CA LYS A 20 -14.04 16.65 36.21
C LYS A 20 -12.66 16.00 36.09
N SER A 21 -11.64 16.76 36.51
CA SER A 21 -10.30 16.28 36.81
C SER A 21 -10.32 15.26 37.96
N LYS A 22 -10.01 13.99 37.67
CA LYS A 22 -9.54 13.02 38.66
C LYS A 22 -8.21 12.45 38.19
N THR A 23 -7.17 12.77 38.94
CA THR A 23 -5.83 12.17 38.92
C THR A 23 -5.93 10.67 39.19
N LEU A 24 -5.58 9.83 38.22
CA LEU A 24 -5.22 8.43 38.43
C LEU A 24 -3.96 8.13 37.61
N THR A 25 -2.85 7.98 38.33
CA THR A 25 -1.72 7.08 38.10
C THR A 25 -1.49 6.52 36.69
N GLN A 26 -0.30 6.84 36.18
CA GLN A 26 0.38 6.33 34.99
C GLN A 26 0.10 4.85 34.67
N ALA A 27 -0.86 4.62 33.78
CA ALA A 27 -0.98 3.38 33.03
C ALA A 27 -0.07 3.49 31.79
N LYS A 28 0.90 2.60 31.71
CA LYS A 28 1.80 2.40 30.57
C LYS A 28 0.95 2.06 29.34
N ILE A 29 0.77 3.01 28.43
CA ILE A 29 0.21 2.73 27.10
C ILE A 29 1.35 2.14 26.27
N GLU A 30 1.56 0.84 26.42
CA GLU A 30 2.22 0.04 25.39
C GLU A 30 1.31 0.09 24.14
N PRO A 31 1.79 0.47 22.95
CA PRO A 31 1.03 0.23 21.74
C PRO A 31 0.98 -1.29 21.55
N THR A 32 -0.11 -1.93 21.96
CA THR A 32 -0.37 -3.32 21.61
C THR A 32 -0.66 -3.34 20.12
N HIS A 33 0.39 -3.48 19.31
CA HIS A 33 0.24 -3.77 17.90
C HIS A 33 -0.20 -5.23 17.78
N ASN A 34 -1.49 -5.45 18.03
CA ASN A 34 -2.13 -6.72 17.79
C ASN A 34 -2.29 -6.87 16.28
N HIS A 35 -1.23 -7.26 15.59
CA HIS A 35 -1.35 -7.77 14.23
C HIS A 35 -1.99 -9.15 14.31
N ASN A 36 -3.31 -9.15 14.46
CA ASN A 36 -4.12 -10.30 14.13
C ASN A 36 -3.96 -10.45 12.60
N HIS A 37 -2.98 -11.24 12.17
CA HIS A 37 -2.85 -11.66 10.78
C HIS A 37 -4.04 -12.59 10.50
N GLY A 38 -5.19 -11.97 10.19
CA GLY A 38 -6.32 -12.60 9.55
C GLY A 38 -5.80 -13.48 8.42
N ALA A 39 -6.35 -14.68 8.34
CA ALA A 39 -5.82 -15.77 7.54
C ALA A 39 -5.47 -15.28 6.13
N SER A 40 -4.18 -15.18 5.82
CA SER A 40 -3.71 -14.84 4.48
C SER A 40 -4.31 -15.86 3.51
N HIS A 41 -5.36 -15.50 2.80
CA HIS A 41 -5.99 -16.36 1.81
C HIS A 41 -4.97 -16.74 0.74
N LYS A 42 -5.02 -17.99 0.26
CA LYS A 42 -4.17 -18.43 -0.86
C LYS A 42 -4.56 -17.63 -2.09
N HIS A 43 -3.59 -16.91 -2.67
CA HIS A 43 -3.76 -16.26 -3.97
C HIS A 43 -4.05 -17.33 -5.04
N VAL A 44 -5.19 -17.25 -5.73
CA VAL A 44 -5.57 -18.25 -6.75
C VAL A 44 -5.45 -17.65 -8.14
N HIS A 45 -4.24 -17.66 -8.69
CA HIS A 45 -4.04 -17.31 -10.09
C HIS A 45 -4.66 -18.36 -11.01
N SER A 46 -5.34 -17.92 -12.07
CA SER A 46 -5.64 -18.80 -13.20
C SER A 46 -4.34 -19.39 -13.76
N GLU A 47 -4.39 -20.58 -14.35
CA GLU A 47 -3.20 -21.23 -14.92
C GLU A 47 -2.48 -20.31 -15.93
N ALA A 48 -3.27 -19.60 -16.75
CA ALA A 48 -2.76 -18.63 -17.71
C ALA A 48 -2.05 -17.45 -17.03
N SER A 49 -2.64 -16.88 -15.98
CA SER A 49 -2.03 -15.80 -15.21
C SER A 49 -0.74 -16.26 -14.52
N LEU A 50 -0.77 -17.41 -13.84
CA LEU A 50 0.38 -17.98 -13.15
C LEU A 50 1.57 -18.11 -14.11
N LYS A 51 1.33 -18.71 -15.28
CA LYS A 51 2.33 -18.84 -16.33
C LYS A 51 2.85 -17.48 -16.81
N GLN A 52 1.97 -16.49 -16.95
CA GLN A 52 2.36 -15.14 -17.34
C GLN A 52 3.25 -14.46 -16.28
N ILE A 53 2.89 -14.56 -15.00
CA ILE A 53 3.66 -14.01 -13.87
C ILE A 53 5.05 -14.65 -13.84
N ILE A 54 5.12 -15.99 -13.87
CA ILE A 54 6.38 -16.74 -13.88
C ILE A 54 7.26 -16.29 -15.06
N ASN A 55 6.71 -16.22 -16.27
CA ASN A 55 7.46 -15.79 -17.45
C ASN A 55 7.98 -14.35 -17.35
N ARG A 56 7.28 -13.45 -16.64
CA ARG A 56 7.75 -12.07 -16.41
C ARG A 56 8.87 -12.05 -15.37
N LEU A 57 8.71 -12.81 -14.29
CA LEU A 57 9.74 -12.95 -13.25
C LEU A 57 11.03 -13.56 -13.81
N SER A 58 10.96 -14.60 -14.64
CA SER A 58 12.15 -15.18 -15.29
C SER A 58 12.89 -14.17 -16.19
N ARG A 59 12.17 -13.26 -16.86
CA ARG A 59 12.79 -12.19 -17.64
C ARG A 59 13.47 -11.15 -16.75
N ILE A 60 12.83 -10.77 -15.64
CA ILE A 60 13.40 -9.85 -14.64
C ILE A 60 14.69 -10.45 -14.06
N GLU A 61 14.68 -11.74 -13.74
CA GLU A 61 15.87 -12.45 -13.29
C GLU A 61 17.01 -12.37 -14.31
N GLY A 62 16.71 -12.60 -15.60
CA GLY A 62 17.67 -12.43 -16.69
C GLY A 62 18.23 -11.01 -16.77
N HIS A 63 17.39 -9.98 -16.62
CA HIS A 63 17.85 -8.59 -16.59
C HIS A 63 18.77 -8.30 -15.40
N ILE A 64 18.45 -8.79 -14.20
CA ILE A 64 19.31 -8.64 -13.02
C ILE A 64 20.67 -9.31 -13.24
N ARG A 65 20.69 -10.51 -13.82
CA ARG A 65 21.95 -11.18 -14.19
C ARG A 65 22.76 -10.33 -15.18
N GLY A 66 22.10 -9.73 -16.17
CA GLY A 66 22.74 -8.80 -17.11
C GLY A 66 23.34 -7.58 -16.42
N VAL A 67 22.59 -6.93 -15.51
CA VAL A 67 23.09 -5.82 -14.69
C VAL A 67 24.33 -6.23 -13.88
N LYS A 68 24.31 -7.42 -13.26
CA LYS A 68 25.47 -7.95 -12.53
C LYS A 68 26.71 -8.04 -13.43
N THR A 69 26.54 -8.54 -14.66
CA THR A 69 27.63 -8.60 -15.65
C THR A 69 28.16 -7.21 -16.00
N MET A 70 27.27 -6.24 -16.26
CA MET A 70 27.68 -4.86 -16.58
C MET A 70 28.54 -4.23 -15.48
N VAL A 71 28.20 -4.51 -14.21
CA VAL A 71 28.99 -4.05 -13.06
C VAL A 71 30.36 -4.74 -13.03
N SER A 72 30.42 -6.06 -13.24
CA SER A 72 31.70 -6.80 -13.25
C SER A 72 32.63 -6.36 -14.39
N GLU A 73 32.05 -5.91 -15.50
CA GLU A 73 32.77 -5.38 -16.66
C GLU A 73 33.14 -3.89 -16.50
N SER A 74 32.85 -3.27 -15.35
CA SER A 74 33.11 -1.85 -15.08
C SER A 74 32.49 -0.91 -16.12
N ARG A 75 31.29 -1.23 -16.62
CA ARG A 75 30.57 -0.37 -17.57
C ARG A 75 30.19 0.99 -16.95
N PRO A 76 30.01 2.05 -17.77
CA PRO A 76 29.67 3.37 -17.27
C PRO A 76 28.42 3.37 -16.39
N CYS A 77 28.50 4.05 -15.24
CA CYS A 77 27.39 4.12 -14.27
C CYS A 77 26.04 4.54 -14.89
N PRO A 78 25.97 5.53 -15.81
CA PRO A 78 24.70 5.90 -16.43
C PRO A 78 24.02 4.73 -17.17
N GLU A 79 24.80 3.86 -17.83
CA GLU A 79 24.25 2.70 -18.54
C GLU A 79 23.69 1.66 -17.56
N VAL A 80 24.39 1.41 -16.46
CA VAL A 80 23.93 0.51 -15.38
C VAL A 80 22.64 1.04 -14.76
N LEU A 81 22.57 2.36 -14.50
CA LEU A 81 21.39 2.99 -13.92
C LEU A 81 20.17 2.91 -14.85
N ILE A 82 20.35 3.04 -16.16
CA ILE A 82 19.28 2.84 -17.14
C ILE A 82 18.72 1.40 -17.06
N GLN A 83 19.59 0.39 -16.96
CA GLN A 83 19.13 -1.00 -16.85
C GLN A 83 18.44 -1.29 -15.51
N LEU A 84 18.93 -0.73 -14.40
CA LEU A 84 18.26 -0.82 -13.11
C LEU A 84 16.87 -0.18 -13.14
N ALA A 85 16.72 0.98 -13.80
CA ALA A 85 15.42 1.62 -13.99
C ALA A 85 14.47 0.74 -14.81
N ALA A 86 14.97 0.07 -15.87
CA ALA A 86 14.20 -0.87 -16.65
C ALA A 86 13.74 -2.10 -15.83
N VAL A 87 14.60 -2.61 -14.94
CA VAL A 87 14.24 -3.69 -14.01
C VAL A 87 13.16 -3.23 -13.04
N ARG A 88 13.33 -2.06 -12.40
CA ARG A 88 12.32 -1.51 -11.50
C ARG A 88 10.96 -1.40 -12.18
N GLY A 89 10.91 -0.80 -13.37
CA GLY A 89 9.67 -0.70 -14.13
C GLY A 89 9.08 -2.06 -14.53
N ALA A 90 9.89 -3.10 -14.71
CA ALA A 90 9.40 -4.46 -14.96
C ALA A 90 8.81 -5.09 -13.69
N ILE A 91 9.43 -4.88 -12.53
CA ILE A 91 8.90 -5.29 -11.22
C ILE A 91 7.56 -4.60 -10.97
N ASP A 92 7.48 -3.28 -11.13
CA ASP A 92 6.25 -2.50 -10.92
C ASP A 92 5.08 -3.05 -11.75
N ARG A 93 5.34 -3.46 -13.01
CA ARG A 93 4.32 -4.09 -13.87
C ARG A 93 3.86 -5.46 -13.38
N VAL A 94 4.75 -6.27 -12.80
CA VAL A 94 4.38 -7.57 -12.22
C VAL A 94 3.60 -7.37 -10.93
N SER A 95 4.07 -6.49 -10.05
CA SER A 95 3.39 -6.14 -8.81
C SER A 95 1.97 -5.61 -9.08
N ARG A 96 1.81 -4.76 -10.10
CA ARG A 96 0.48 -4.25 -10.51
C ARG A 96 -0.44 -5.37 -10.98
N LEU A 97 0.06 -6.34 -11.74
CA LEU A 97 -0.75 -7.45 -12.22
C LEU A 97 -1.23 -8.34 -11.07
N ILE A 98 -0.36 -8.64 -10.11
CA ILE A 98 -0.73 -9.41 -8.91
C ILE A 98 -1.78 -8.66 -8.10
N LEU A 99 -1.59 -7.35 -7.91
CA LEU A 99 -2.55 -6.50 -7.21
C LEU A 99 -3.90 -6.51 -7.93
N ASP A 100 -3.94 -6.25 -9.24
CA ASP A 100 -5.20 -6.23 -10.01
C ASP A 100 -5.98 -7.55 -9.87
N GLU A 101 -5.30 -8.69 -9.84
CA GLU A 101 -5.95 -9.99 -9.62
C GLU A 101 -6.49 -10.14 -8.19
N HIS A 102 -5.72 -9.70 -7.19
CA HIS A 102 -6.19 -9.65 -5.81
C HIS A 102 -7.44 -8.78 -5.65
N LEU A 103 -7.45 -7.59 -6.27
CA LEU A 103 -8.60 -6.68 -6.25
C LEU A 103 -9.85 -7.36 -6.79
N ASN A 104 -9.73 -8.03 -7.94
CA ASN A 104 -10.86 -8.69 -8.59
C ASN A 104 -11.42 -9.82 -7.72
N GLU A 105 -10.55 -10.61 -7.09
CA GLU A 105 -10.97 -11.69 -6.19
C GLU A 105 -11.67 -11.17 -4.93
N CYS A 106 -11.08 -10.18 -4.24
CA CYS A 106 -11.66 -9.60 -3.02
C CYS A 106 -13.04 -8.99 -3.29
N VAL A 107 -13.19 -8.24 -4.39
CA VAL A 107 -14.48 -7.66 -4.77
C VAL A 107 -15.50 -8.74 -5.14
N ALA A 108 -15.08 -9.78 -5.87
CA ALA A 108 -15.97 -10.87 -6.24
C ALA A 108 -16.46 -11.66 -5.01
N ARG A 109 -15.58 -11.96 -4.04
CA ARG A 109 -15.95 -12.64 -2.79
C ARG A 109 -16.84 -11.76 -1.92
N ALA A 110 -16.50 -10.49 -1.74
CA ALA A 110 -17.34 -9.54 -1.00
C ALA A 110 -18.78 -9.49 -1.54
N ALA A 111 -18.93 -9.51 -2.88
CA ALA A 111 -20.22 -9.52 -3.55
C ALA A 111 -21.00 -10.85 -3.41
N GLN A 112 -20.30 -11.98 -3.31
CA GLN A 112 -20.92 -13.32 -3.22
C GLN A 112 -21.26 -13.71 -1.78
N GLU A 113 -20.36 -13.45 -0.84
CA GLU A 113 -20.42 -13.94 0.54
C GLU A 113 -20.98 -12.90 1.52
N GLY A 114 -21.06 -11.62 1.10
CA GLY A 114 -21.57 -10.52 1.94
C GLY A 114 -20.58 -10.01 2.98
N ASN A 115 -19.36 -10.53 3.02
CA ASN A 115 -18.29 -10.17 3.97
C ASN A 115 -17.52 -8.90 3.54
N ILE A 116 -18.25 -7.83 3.20
CA ILE A 116 -17.68 -6.62 2.58
C ILE A 116 -16.62 -5.95 3.46
N GLU A 117 -16.84 -5.88 4.77
CA GLU A 117 -15.91 -5.20 5.68
C GLU A 117 -14.57 -5.94 5.77
N GLU A 118 -14.58 -7.27 5.84
CA GLU A 118 -13.37 -8.09 5.92
C GLU A 118 -12.52 -7.96 4.66
N GLU A 119 -13.13 -8.16 3.49
CA GLU A 119 -12.46 -8.03 2.19
C GLU A 119 -11.94 -6.61 1.94
N LEU A 120 -12.65 -5.58 2.42
CA LEU A 120 -12.19 -4.19 2.34
C LEU A 120 -10.96 -3.93 3.22
N GLN A 121 -10.88 -4.55 4.40
CA GLN A 121 -9.70 -4.43 5.27
C GLN A 121 -8.49 -5.14 4.66
N GLU A 122 -8.68 -6.33 4.07
CA GLU A 122 -7.60 -7.03 3.35
C GLU A 122 -7.09 -6.20 2.18
N LEU A 123 -8.01 -5.64 1.39
CA LEU A 123 -7.70 -4.76 0.29
C LEU A 123 -6.85 -3.54 0.72
N LYS A 124 -7.27 -2.85 1.78
CA LYS A 124 -6.51 -1.71 2.33
C LYS A 124 -5.10 -2.15 2.73
N ALA A 125 -4.97 -3.28 3.43
CA ALA A 125 -3.68 -3.80 3.84
C ALA A 125 -2.79 -4.20 2.65
N ALA A 126 -3.36 -4.66 1.53
CA ALA A 126 -2.60 -4.92 0.31
C ALA A 126 -2.10 -3.62 -0.33
N LEU A 127 -2.95 -2.60 -0.40
CA LEU A 127 -2.60 -1.28 -0.93
C LEU A 127 -1.50 -0.60 -0.10
N ASP A 128 -1.57 -0.65 1.23
CA ASP A 128 -0.57 -0.09 2.13
C ASP A 128 0.82 -0.71 1.95
N ARG A 129 0.90 -1.97 1.50
CA ARG A 129 2.18 -2.64 1.19
C ARG A 129 2.69 -2.33 -0.21
N PHE A 130 1.78 -2.03 -1.14
CA PHE A 130 2.11 -1.76 -2.53
C PHE A 130 2.51 -0.30 -2.78
N LEU A 131 1.88 0.63 -2.07
CA LEU A 131 2.16 2.06 -2.15
C LEU A 131 3.23 2.44 -1.11
N PRO A 132 4.43 2.88 -1.54
CA PRO A 132 5.48 3.32 -0.62
C PRO A 132 5.19 4.68 0.01
#